data_AF-A0A972S870-F1
#
_entry.id   AF-A0A972S870-F1
#
_cell.length_a   1.000
_cell.length_b   1.000
_cell.length_c   1.000
_cell.angle_alpha   90.00
_cell.angle_beta   90.00
_cell.angle_gamma   90.00
#
_symmetry.space_group_name_H-M   'P 1'
#
loop_
_entity.id
_entity.type
_entity.pdbx_description
1 polymer ?
#
loop_
_entity_poly.entity_id
_entity_poly.type
_entity_poly.pdbx_seq_one_letter_code
_entity_poly.pdbx_strand_id
1 'polypeptide(L)'
;MTKLYDIAVVGATGAVGETILKVLEERKFPVGTLYPLASSRSAGKKIQFDGKWIKVLDLEKFDFSKAQIGLFSPGASVSKVYAPKAAEAG
;
A
#
# COMPACT_ATOMS: atom_id res chain seq x y z
N MET A 1 -20.99 -11.09 7.97
CA MET A 1 -19.53 -11.18 7.82
C MET A 1 -18.99 -9.80 7.51
N THR A 2 -17.96 -9.33 8.20
CA THR A 2 -17.33 -8.04 7.88
C THR A 2 -16.65 -8.15 6.53
N LYS A 3 -16.98 -7.27 5.58
CA LYS A 3 -16.34 -7.23 4.26
C LYS A 3 -14.90 -6.76 4.45
N LEU A 4 -13.94 -7.59 4.04
CA LEU A 4 -12.52 -7.27 4.03
C LEU A 4 -12.17 -6.58 2.70
N TYR A 5 -11.21 -5.67 2.74
CA TYR A 5 -10.71 -4.96 1.57
C TYR A 5 -9.22 -5.21 1.37
N ASP A 6 -8.84 -5.49 0.12
CA ASP A 6 -7.44 -5.58 -0.28
C ASP A 6 -6.90 -4.17 -0.57
N ILE A 7 -5.84 -3.77 0.14
CA ILE A 7 -5.34 -2.38 0.14
C ILE A 7 -3.90 -2.32 -0.34
N ALA A 8 -3.64 -1.51 -1.35
CA ALA A 8 -2.29 -1.11 -1.73
C ALA A 8 -1.93 0.23 -1.09
N VAL A 9 -0.80 0.28 -0.39
CA VAL A 9 -0.24 1.52 0.19
C VAL A 9 1.02 1.88 -0.56
N VAL A 10 0.96 2.89 -1.42
CA VAL A 10 2.08 3.35 -2.24
C VAL A 10 2.86 4.42 -1.51
N GLY A 11 4.15 4.18 -1.29
CA GLY A 11 4.98 4.99 -0.40
C GLY A 11 4.92 4.50 1.05
N ALA A 12 4.67 3.20 1.27
CA ALA A 12 4.53 2.60 2.60
C ALA A 12 5.74 2.80 3.53
N THR A 13 6.93 3.06 2.98
CA THR A 13 8.16 3.30 3.75
C THR A 13 8.45 4.78 4.02
N GLY A 14 7.53 5.69 3.67
CA GLY A 14 7.63 7.11 3.97
C GLY A 14 6.83 7.46 5.23
N ALA A 15 7.11 8.62 5.83
CA ALA A 15 6.44 9.06 7.06
C ALA A 15 4.90 9.03 6.96
N VAL A 16 4.35 9.46 5.83
CA VAL A 16 2.88 9.44 5.60
C VAL A 16 2.38 8.01 5.40
N GLY A 17 3.12 7.16 4.67
CA GLY A 17 2.75 5.75 4.48
C GLY A 17 2.71 4.98 5.79
N GLU A 18 3.71 5.17 6.66
CA GLU A 18 3.73 4.60 8.01
C GLU A 18 2.54 5.10 8.86
N THR A 19 2.21 6.38 8.75
CA THR A 19 1.04 6.97 9.44
C THR A 19 -0.27 6.34 8.94
N ILE A 20 -0.41 6.14 7.63
CA ILE A 20 -1.58 5.48 7.03
C ILE A 20 -1.75 4.09 7.61
N LEU A 21 -0.68 3.29 7.67
CA LEU A 21 -0.70 1.94 8.21
C LEU A 21 -1.13 1.93 9.67
N LYS A 22 -0.55 2.81 10.48
CA LYS A 22 -0.90 2.96 11.89
C LYS A 22 -2.38 3.34 12.08
N VAL A 23 -2.90 4.26 11.26
CA VAL A 23 -4.32 4.65 11.32
C VAL A 23 -5.23 3.48 10.92
N LEU A 24 -4.86 2.68 9.92
CA LEU A 24 -5.62 1.48 9.54
C LEU A 24 -5.71 0.48 10.71
N GLU A 25 -4.61 0.29 11.45
CA GLU A 25 -4.58 -0.55 12.66
C GLU A 25 -5.43 0.05 13.79
N GLU A 26 -5.22 1.32 14.14
CA GLU A 26 -5.91 2.01 15.24
C GLU A 26 -7.43 2.02 15.03
N ARG A 27 -7.86 2.20 13.78
CA ARG A 27 -9.28 2.21 13.39
C ARG A 27 -9.85 0.82 13.21
N LYS A 28 -9.03 -0.24 13.37
CA LYS A 28 -9.39 -1.64 13.09
C LYS A 28 -10.07 -1.77 11.73
N PHE A 29 -9.52 -1.08 10.73
CA PHE A 29 -10.08 -1.11 9.39
C PHE A 29 -10.06 -2.56 8.88
N PRO A 30 -11.12 -3.06 8.24
CA PRO A 30 -11.19 -4.45 7.78
C PRO A 30 -10.29 -4.67 6.56
N VAL A 31 -8.99 -4.81 6.79
CA VAL A 31 -7.98 -5.12 5.78
C VAL A 31 -7.91 -6.63 5.58
N GLY A 32 -8.07 -7.09 4.33
CA GLY A 32 -7.82 -8.47 3.94
C GLY A 32 -6.33 -8.69 3.66
N THR A 33 -5.92 -8.35 2.44
CA THR A 33 -4.51 -8.36 2.03
C THR A 33 -3.95 -6.94 1.98
N LEU A 34 -2.86 -6.70 2.70
CA LEU A 34 -2.11 -5.45 2.60
C LEU A 34 -0.95 -5.61 1.60
N TYR A 35 -0.88 -4.71 0.63
CA TYR A 35 0.22 -4.58 -0.33
C TYR A 35 0.99 -3.28 -0.06
N PRO A 36 2.01 -3.30 0.82
CA PRO A 36 2.88 -2.14 0.99
C PRO A 36 3.83 -2.02 -0.20
N LEU A 37 3.71 -0.94 -0.96
CA LEU A 37 4.50 -0.67 -2.16
C LEU A 37 5.46 0.49 -1.90
N ALA A 38 6.70 0.35 -2.37
CA ALA A 38 7.66 1.42 -2.41
C ALA A 38 8.51 1.32 -3.69
N SER A 39 9.38 2.30 -3.92
CA SER A 39 10.34 2.20 -5.03
C SER A 39 11.29 1.02 -4.85
N SER A 40 11.91 0.56 -5.93
CA SER A 40 12.83 -0.60 -5.92
C SER A 40 13.96 -0.47 -4.89
N ARG A 41 14.39 0.76 -4.55
CA ARG A 41 15.39 1.02 -3.49
C ARG A 41 14.93 0.57 -2.09
N SER A 42 13.62 0.54 -1.87
CA SER A 42 12.97 0.26 -0.58
C SER A 42 12.18 -1.04 -0.60
N ALA A 43 11.96 -1.63 -1.78
CA ALA A 43 11.43 -2.97 -1.94
C ALA A 43 12.32 -3.98 -1.18
N GLY A 44 11.69 -4.92 -0.49
CA GLY A 44 12.37 -5.92 0.34
C GLY A 44 12.52 -5.54 1.82
N LYS A 45 12.31 -4.28 2.20
CA LYS A 45 12.14 -3.90 3.60
C LYS A 45 10.93 -4.62 4.20
N LYS A 46 10.91 -4.75 5.52
CA LYS A 46 9.76 -5.28 6.27
C LYS A 46 9.15 -4.15 7.08
N ILE A 47 7.83 -4.08 7.06
CA ILE A 47 7.04 -3.20 7.92
C ILE A 47 6.17 -4.06 8.84
N GLN A 48 5.79 -3.52 9.98
CA GLN A 48 4.87 -4.20 10.88
C GLN A 48 3.45 -3.70 10.61
N PHE A 49 2.51 -4.63 10.49
CA PHE A 49 1.08 -4.36 10.38
C PHE A 49 0.29 -5.51 11.01
N ASP A 50 -0.63 -5.19 11.91
CA ASP A 50 -1.45 -6.10 12.70
C ASP A 50 -0.61 -7.17 13.42
N GLY A 51 0.51 -6.74 14.01
CA GLY A 51 1.46 -7.62 14.69
C GLY A 51 2.27 -8.55 13.77
N LYS A 52 2.11 -8.45 12.44
CA LYS A 52 2.81 -9.27 11.44
C LYS A 52 3.83 -8.44 10.67
N TRP A 53 4.93 -9.08 10.29
CA TRP A 53 5.91 -8.48 9.41
C TRP A 53 5.53 -8.70 7.95
N ILE A 54 5.26 -7.63 7.23
CA ILE A 54 4.88 -7.65 5.81
C ILE A 54 6.03 -7.10 4.98
N LYS A 55 6.39 -7.81 3.91
CA LYS A 55 7.45 -7.40 3.00
C LYS A 55 6.94 -6.32 2.05
N VAL A 56 7.69 -5.23 1.95
CA VAL A 56 7.46 -4.16 0.99
C VAL A 56 7.75 -4.67 -0.41
N LEU A 57 6.78 -4.54 -1.31
CA LEU A 57 6.87 -4.93 -2.71
C LEU A 57 7.37 -3.75 -3.56
N ASP A 58 7.91 -4.10 -4.72
CA ASP A 58 8.32 -3.11 -5.72
C ASP A 58 7.09 -2.56 -6.44
N LEU A 59 6.90 -1.24 -6.35
CA LEU A 59 5.83 -0.51 -7.01
C LEU A 59 5.81 -0.74 -8.52
N GLU A 60 6.98 -0.81 -9.17
CA GLU A 60 7.06 -0.90 -10.63
C GLU A 60 6.60 -2.26 -11.17
N LYS A 61 6.69 -3.30 -10.33
CA LYS A 61 6.35 -4.69 -10.66
C LYS A 61 5.01 -5.12 -10.07
N PHE A 62 4.31 -4.21 -9.39
CA PHE A 62 3.06 -4.52 -8.74
C PHE A 62 1.91 -4.51 -9.74
N ASP A 63 1.01 -5.48 -9.57
CA ASP A 63 -0.22 -5.60 -10.33
C ASP A 63 -1.36 -5.01 -9.51
N PHE A 64 -1.85 -3.83 -9.94
CA PHE A 64 -2.87 -3.07 -9.22
C PHE A 64 -4.25 -3.74 -9.24
N SER A 65 -4.52 -4.68 -10.14
CA SER A 65 -5.79 -5.41 -10.17
C SER A 65 -6.04 -6.25 -8.90
N LYS A 66 -4.98 -6.51 -8.11
CA LYS A 66 -5.04 -7.24 -6.84
C LYS A 66 -5.52 -6.40 -5.68
N ALA A 67 -5.53 -5.07 -5.81
CA ALA A 67 -5.94 -4.16 -4.75
C ALA A 67 -7.27 -3.51 -5.11
N GLN A 68 -8.16 -3.39 -4.12
CA GLN A 68 -9.45 -2.71 -4.26
C GLN A 68 -9.36 -1.24 -3.85
N ILE A 69 -8.42 -0.91 -2.97
CA ILE A 69 -8.19 0.45 -2.48
C ILE A 69 -6.70 0.76 -2.62
N GLY A 70 -6.37 1.85 -3.31
CA GLY A 70 -5.01 2.37 -3.43
C GLY A 70 -4.83 3.67 -2.65
N LEU A 71 -3.94 3.68 -1.65
CA LEU A 71 -3.56 4.86 -0.89
C LEU A 71 -2.19 5.34 -1.36
N PHE A 72 -2.12 6.51 -1.98
CA PHE A 72 -0.92 7.02 -2.63
C PHE A 72 -0.28 8.16 -1.84
N SER A 73 0.90 7.93 -1.29
CA SER A 73 1.79 8.97 -0.77
C SER A 73 3.28 8.84 -1.19
N PRO A 74 3.62 8.52 -2.46
CA PRO A 74 5.02 8.46 -2.91
C PRO A 74 5.59 9.81 -3.40
N GLY A 75 4.81 10.90 -3.31
CA GLY A 75 5.12 12.20 -3.91
C GLY A 75 4.47 12.40 -5.29
N ALA A 76 4.39 13.65 -5.74
CA ALA A 76 3.61 14.05 -6.91
C ALA A 76 4.07 13.37 -8.21
N SER A 77 5.37 13.29 -8.45
CA SER A 77 5.93 12.73 -9.69
C SER A 77 5.60 11.24 -9.85
N VAL A 78 5.69 10.47 -8.76
CA VAL A 78 5.36 9.03 -8.78
C VAL A 78 3.84 8.85 -8.87
N SER A 79 3.07 9.63 -8.11
CA SER A 79 1.61 9.57 -8.15
C SER A 79 1.06 9.84 -9.56
N LYS A 80 1.63 10.81 -10.28
CA LYS A 80 1.23 11.14 -11.67
C LYS A 80 1.35 9.96 -12.65
N VAL A 81 2.26 9.02 -12.39
CA VAL A 81 2.48 7.85 -13.24
C VAL A 81 1.65 6.65 -12.79
N TYR A 82 1.59 6.40 -11.47
CA TYR A 82 1.02 5.15 -10.93
C TYR A 82 -0.45 5.27 -10.52
N ALA A 83 -0.94 6.46 -10.16
CA ALA A 83 -2.35 6.63 -9.81
C ALA A 83 -3.29 6.38 -11.01
N PRO A 84 -2.99 6.87 -12.25
CA PRO A 84 -3.80 6.53 -13.42
C PRO A 84 -3.77 5.03 -13.74
N LYS A 85 -2.59 4.39 -13.70
CA LYS A 85 -2.45 2.95 -13.93
C LYS A 85 -3.25 2.11 -12.94
N ALA A 86 -3.30 2.53 -11.68
CA ALA A 86 -4.08 1.86 -10.67
C ALA A 86 -5.59 2.03 -10.91
N ALA A 87 -6.03 3.22 -11.30
CA ALA A 87 -7.43 3.49 -11.64
C ALA A 87 -7.88 2.74 -12.90
N GLU A 88 -7.01 2.57 -13.88
CA GLU A 88 -7.29 1.76 -15.09
C GLU A 88 -7.37 0.26 -14.80
N ALA A 89 -6.77 -0.21 -13.71
CA ALA A 89 -6.74 -1.62 -13.32
C ALA A 89 -7.97 -2.08 -12.52
N GLY A 90 -8.87 -1.17 -12.13
CA GLY A 90 -10.07 -1.48 -11.34
C GLY A 90 -10.77 -0.24 -10.78
#